data_AF-A0A965UMH1-F1
#
_entry.id   AF-A0A965UMH1-F1
#
_cell.length_a   1.000
_cell.length_b   1.000
_cell.length_c   1.000
_cell.angle_alpha   90.00
_cell.angle_beta   90.00
_cell.angle_gamma   90.00
#
_symmetry.space_group_name_H-M   'P 1'
#
loop_
_entity.id
_entity.type
_entity.pdbx_description
1 polymer ?
#
loop_
_entity_poly.entity_id
_entity_poly.type
_entity_poly.pdbx_seq_one_letter_code
_entity_poly.pdbx_strand_id
1 'polypeptide(L)'
;MEQDIIKKYKTNHSIESLAKEYKIGKLKIKKILTDNNIPLKSKGGQVKHKQVEQITYANSKIKCKNCGKEFNDIDNKSGGITNHIKKCFPNIEILSSFKRRMYLKNTGNYWHLNYFDVIDKIIDNHIECLECGWKTKDISNKTGALTKHIETNHNSVDEYILKHPSQYHLFPTYVKLTEKEKLFENNDNFITCKICDEQFKTISNTHLSMHNTNVNDYRKEFGDNSLVSNNTKTQFVDNLTNLVINHTYRSKSEIEIEEFIKSLNVEVIACDKKQLSGIELDLYLPTHNIAIEYNGLYWHSEKQGKHKNYHINKTTKCLEKNIQLIHIFSDEWLSKKDVIKNRLINLLKQNNEKIYARNCQITTITNQEKSDFLNANHLQGNDKSSIYFGLKHNGNIKAIITFGKLRNALGNKTSHSDEYELYRYCSNNVVGGFSKLLKHFIKNYSPNKIITYANRNWSPSDDYCFYSKVGFNYVGITKPNYSYTKKYDIREHRFNYRKDLLVSRGYDENKTEYEIMNELGFDKIWDTGNLKYELIL
;
A
#
# COMPACT_ATOMS: atom_id res chain seq x y z
N MET A 1 28.59 0.63 35.21
CA MET A 1 27.71 1.09 34.11
C MET A 1 26.49 1.84 34.63
N GLU A 2 25.67 1.23 35.51
CA GLU A 2 24.44 1.87 36.02
C GLU A 2 24.70 3.15 36.82
N GLN A 3 25.70 3.15 37.71
CA GLN A 3 26.12 4.36 38.46
C GLN A 3 26.57 5.52 37.56
N ASP A 4 27.18 5.19 36.41
CA ASP A 4 27.65 6.18 35.44
C ASP A 4 26.48 6.76 34.61
N ILE A 5 25.52 5.93 34.23
CA ILE A 5 24.25 6.36 33.60
C ILE A 5 23.48 7.31 34.52
N ILE A 6 23.40 6.98 35.81
CA ILE A 6 22.77 7.82 36.84
C ILE A 6 23.47 9.17 36.96
N LYS A 7 24.81 9.17 37.07
CA LYS A 7 25.61 10.39 37.19
C LYS A 7 25.41 11.29 35.98
N LYS A 8 25.44 10.74 34.76
CA LYS A 8 25.25 11.50 33.52
C LYS A 8 23.83 12.02 33.32
N TYR A 9 22.82 11.26 33.76
CA TYR A 9 21.43 11.73 33.71
C TYR A 9 21.19 12.94 34.63
N LYS A 10 21.83 12.95 35.80
CA LYS A 10 21.82 14.11 36.73
C LYS A 10 22.53 15.33 36.12
N THR A 11 23.56 15.15 35.29
CA THR A 11 24.29 16.24 34.58
C THR A 11 23.69 16.65 33.24
N ASN A 12 22.35 16.57 33.10
CA ASN A 12 21.58 17.05 31.95
C ASN A 12 21.60 16.22 30.66
N HIS A 13 22.10 14.99 30.68
CA HIS A 13 21.95 14.08 29.53
C HIS A 13 20.51 13.57 29.42
N SER A 14 19.99 13.50 28.19
CA SER A 14 18.65 12.94 27.93
C SER A 14 18.71 11.40 27.92
N ILE A 15 17.56 10.75 28.21
CA ILE A 15 17.40 9.29 28.08
C ILE A 15 17.81 8.82 26.67
N GLU A 16 17.53 9.64 25.66
CA GLU A 16 17.85 9.40 24.26
C GLU A 16 19.37 9.38 24.02
N SER A 17 20.10 10.33 24.59
CA SER A 17 21.57 10.43 24.51
C SER A 17 22.24 9.23 25.16
N LEU A 18 21.79 8.87 26.37
CA LEU A 18 22.33 7.75 27.13
C LEU A 18 22.03 6.40 26.46
N ALA A 19 20.83 6.21 25.90
CA ALA A 19 20.49 5.00 25.16
C ALA A 19 21.42 4.78 23.95
N LYS A 20 21.80 5.86 23.26
CA LYS A 20 22.71 5.83 22.10
C LYS A 20 24.16 5.58 22.52
N GLU A 21 24.63 6.24 23.58
CA GLU A 21 25.99 6.14 24.08
C GLU A 21 26.31 4.73 24.60
N TYR A 22 25.42 4.15 25.41
CA TYR A 22 25.61 2.82 26.02
C TYR A 22 25.04 1.68 25.16
N LYS A 23 24.49 1.97 23.98
CA LYS A 23 23.86 1.01 23.06
C LYS A 23 22.82 0.10 23.75
N ILE A 24 22.01 0.66 24.64
CA ILE A 24 20.94 -0.05 25.35
C ILE A 24 19.58 0.60 25.14
N GLY A 25 18.51 -0.20 25.16
CA GLY A 25 17.16 0.29 24.94
C GLY A 25 16.72 1.33 25.99
N LYS A 26 15.95 2.33 25.56
CA LYS A 26 15.45 3.42 26.43
C LYS A 26 14.65 2.93 27.62
N LEU A 27 13.95 1.80 27.48
CA LEU A 27 13.22 1.15 28.57
C LEU A 27 14.16 0.64 29.66
N LYS A 28 15.35 0.15 29.28
CA LYS A 28 16.38 -0.30 30.22
C LYS A 28 17.00 0.88 30.97
N ILE A 29 17.27 2.00 30.28
CA ILE A 29 17.71 3.26 30.92
C ILE A 29 16.63 3.75 31.91
N LYS A 30 15.36 3.79 31.50
CA LYS A 30 14.25 4.19 32.39
C LYS A 30 14.16 3.30 33.62
N LYS A 31 14.27 1.98 33.43
CA LYS A 31 14.27 1.02 34.53
C LYS A 31 15.42 1.25 35.51
N ILE A 32 16.66 1.43 35.02
CA ILE A 32 17.82 1.77 35.86
C ILE A 32 17.56 3.05 36.70
N LEU A 33 16.96 4.07 36.10
CA LEU A 33 16.64 5.33 36.79
C LEU A 33 15.53 5.14 37.82
N THR A 34 14.47 4.39 37.50
CA THR A 34 13.34 4.12 38.40
C THR A 34 13.75 3.21 39.57
N ASP A 35 14.51 2.14 39.30
CA ASP A 35 15.02 1.20 40.31
C ASP A 35 15.98 1.88 41.32
N ASN A 36 16.55 3.05 40.94
CA ASN A 36 17.41 3.89 41.79
C ASN A 36 16.72 5.18 42.27
N ASN A 37 15.38 5.25 42.24
CA ASN A 37 14.57 6.38 42.71
C ASN A 37 14.93 7.75 42.08
N ILE A 38 15.31 7.76 40.80
CA ILE A 38 15.58 9.00 40.06
C ILE A 38 14.36 9.41 39.23
N PRO A 39 13.77 10.60 39.48
CA PRO A 39 12.59 11.06 38.76
C PRO A 39 12.91 11.35 37.29
N LEU A 40 12.02 10.90 36.40
CA LEU A 40 12.16 11.15 34.96
C LEU A 40 11.78 12.61 34.64
N LYS A 41 12.68 13.34 33.97
CA LYS A 41 12.42 14.70 33.48
C LYS A 41 11.19 14.69 32.56
N SER A 42 10.20 15.54 32.87
CA SER A 42 9.02 15.75 32.03
C SER A 42 9.44 16.28 30.65
N LYS A 43 8.71 15.90 29.59
CA LYS A 43 8.94 16.45 28.25
C LYS A 43 8.84 17.97 28.33
N GLY A 44 9.92 18.67 27.95
CA GLY A 44 9.95 20.13 27.92
C GLY A 44 8.79 20.69 27.08
N GLY A 45 8.12 21.71 27.61
CA GLY A 45 7.06 22.42 26.89
C GLY A 45 7.55 22.95 25.55
N GLN A 46 6.67 22.98 24.55
CA GLN A 46 7.00 23.58 23.26
C GLN A 46 7.35 25.06 23.43
N VAL A 47 8.49 25.47 22.87
CA VAL A 47 8.87 26.88 22.76
C VAL A 47 7.79 27.61 21.96
N LYS A 48 7.11 28.57 22.58
CA LYS A 48 6.21 29.50 21.88
C LYS A 48 7.06 30.38 20.97
N HIS A 49 7.06 30.09 19.68
CA HIS A 49 7.64 30.98 18.68
C HIS A 49 6.77 32.24 18.55
N LYS A 50 7.39 33.43 18.47
CA LYS A 50 6.70 34.67 18.07
C LYS A 50 5.92 34.40 16.78
N GLN A 51 4.61 34.67 16.78
CA GLN A 51 3.80 34.61 15.56
C GLN A 51 4.25 35.73 14.64
N VAL A 52 4.83 35.36 13.50
CA VAL A 52 4.99 36.28 12.36
C VAL A 52 3.64 36.34 11.66
N GLU A 53 3.11 37.54 11.40
CA GLU A 53 1.87 37.71 10.63
C GLU A 53 1.99 37.01 9.28
N GLN A 54 1.06 36.09 9.00
CA GLN A 54 1.02 35.41 7.70
C GLN A 54 0.35 36.31 6.68
N ILE A 55 1.01 36.53 5.55
CA ILE A 55 0.43 37.31 4.46
C ILE A 55 -0.66 36.47 3.78
N THR A 56 -1.88 37.00 3.72
CA THR A 56 -3.01 36.37 3.04
C THR A 56 -3.04 36.76 1.56
N TYR A 57 -2.96 35.77 0.69
CA TYR A 57 -2.99 35.95 -0.76
C TYR A 57 -4.30 35.46 -1.40
N ALA A 58 -5.44 35.73 -0.76
CA ALA A 58 -6.73 35.29 -1.25
C ALA A 58 -7.01 35.88 -2.63
N ASN A 59 -7.31 35.04 -3.62
CA ASN A 59 -7.56 35.40 -5.02
C ASN A 59 -6.37 36.01 -5.79
N SER A 60 -5.13 35.92 -5.27
CA SER A 60 -3.94 36.35 -5.99
C SER A 60 -3.48 35.29 -7.00
N LYS A 61 -3.08 35.72 -8.19
CA LYS A 61 -2.34 34.89 -9.15
C LYS A 61 -0.85 35.09 -8.97
N ILE A 62 -0.05 34.11 -9.37
CA ILE A 62 1.40 34.26 -9.43
C ILE A 62 1.92 34.02 -10.83
N LYS A 63 2.92 34.81 -11.23
CA LYS A 63 3.54 34.74 -12.55
C LYS A 63 5.01 34.41 -12.43
N CYS A 64 5.47 33.39 -13.17
CA CYS A 64 6.85 32.94 -13.11
C CYS A 64 7.81 34.03 -13.62
N LYS A 65 8.81 34.39 -12.82
CA LYS A 65 9.82 35.41 -13.17
C LYS A 65 10.67 35.03 -14.39
N ASN A 66 10.81 33.73 -14.68
CA ASN A 66 11.67 33.26 -15.78
C ASN A 66 10.93 33.08 -17.12
N CYS A 67 9.73 32.52 -17.12
CA CYS A 67 9.01 32.19 -18.36
C CYS A 67 7.64 32.88 -18.50
N GLY A 68 7.24 33.70 -17.52
CA GLY A 68 5.98 34.43 -17.55
C GLY A 68 4.71 33.59 -17.39
N LYS A 69 4.81 32.28 -17.14
CA LYS A 69 3.64 31.41 -16.94
C LYS A 69 2.89 31.75 -15.65
N GLU A 70 1.57 31.84 -15.73
CA GLU A 70 0.69 32.16 -14.61
C GLU A 70 0.13 30.91 -13.91
N PHE A 71 -0.10 31.03 -12.60
CA PHE A 71 -0.69 30.00 -11.75
C PHE A 71 -1.74 30.62 -10.82
N ASN A 72 -2.88 29.93 -10.69
CA ASN A 72 -3.95 30.30 -9.77
C ASN A 72 -3.82 29.61 -8.39
N ASP A 73 -2.99 28.57 -8.30
CA ASP A 73 -2.79 27.71 -7.12
C ASP A 73 -1.61 28.23 -6.27
N ILE A 74 -1.75 29.39 -5.63
CA ILE A 74 -0.63 30.06 -4.93
C ILE A 74 -0.06 29.24 -3.76
N ASP A 75 -0.85 28.37 -3.13
CA ASP A 75 -0.40 27.48 -2.05
C ASP A 75 0.20 26.16 -2.56
N ASN A 76 0.23 25.96 -3.89
CA ASN A 76 0.79 24.80 -4.57
C ASN A 76 0.16 23.47 -4.12
N LYS A 77 -1.15 23.46 -3.88
CA LYS A 77 -1.90 22.24 -3.51
C LYS A 77 -1.81 21.15 -4.57
N SER A 78 -1.77 21.52 -5.85
CA SER A 78 -1.67 20.60 -6.98
C SER A 78 -0.26 20.05 -7.22
N GLY A 79 0.77 20.63 -6.58
CA GLY A 79 2.18 20.35 -6.90
C GLY A 79 2.67 20.97 -8.21
N GLY A 80 1.81 21.68 -8.96
CA GLY A 80 2.12 22.26 -10.26
C GLY A 80 3.26 23.29 -10.24
N ILE A 81 3.32 24.16 -9.22
CA ILE A 81 4.38 25.16 -9.06
C ILE A 81 5.72 24.47 -8.79
N THR A 82 5.73 23.41 -7.98
CA THR A 82 6.98 22.68 -7.68
C THR A 82 7.55 22.01 -8.94
N ASN A 83 6.71 21.38 -9.75
CA ASN A 83 7.13 20.80 -11.02
C ASN A 83 7.56 21.87 -12.03
N HIS A 84 6.94 23.05 -11.99
CA HIS A 84 7.33 24.17 -12.80
C HIS A 84 8.71 24.72 -12.43
N ILE A 85 9.00 24.92 -11.14
CA ILE A 85 10.31 25.40 -10.67
C ILE A 85 11.42 24.44 -11.12
N LYS A 86 11.22 23.11 -11.00
CA LYS A 86 12.19 22.11 -11.47
C LYS A 86 12.53 22.25 -12.95
N LYS A 87 11.57 22.66 -13.78
CA LYS A 87 11.75 22.81 -15.23
C LYS A 87 12.33 24.17 -15.60
N CYS A 88 11.81 25.25 -15.01
CA CYS A 88 12.19 26.62 -15.35
C CYS A 88 13.42 27.14 -14.61
N PHE A 89 13.82 26.50 -13.52
CA PHE A 89 15.01 26.86 -12.75
C PHE A 89 15.84 25.60 -12.44
N PRO A 90 16.51 25.02 -13.46
CA PRO A 90 17.16 23.70 -13.35
C PRO A 90 18.28 23.63 -12.32
N ASN A 91 18.85 24.77 -11.93
CA ASN A 91 19.96 24.86 -10.97
C ASN A 91 19.50 25.09 -9.51
N ILE A 92 18.19 24.99 -9.22
CA ILE A 92 17.64 25.27 -7.90
C ILE A 92 17.29 23.98 -7.16
N GLU A 93 17.87 23.83 -5.96
CA GLU A 93 17.51 22.75 -5.05
C GLU A 93 16.10 22.96 -4.47
N ILE A 94 15.23 21.99 -4.73
CA ILE A 94 13.85 21.97 -4.24
C ILE A 94 13.85 21.62 -2.76
N LEU A 95 13.60 22.61 -1.89
CA LEU A 95 13.50 22.38 -0.45
C LEU A 95 12.44 21.33 -0.09
N SER A 96 12.73 20.51 0.91
CA SER A 96 11.77 19.54 1.45
C SER A 96 10.52 20.22 2.03
N SER A 97 9.40 19.51 2.07
CA SER A 97 8.14 20.04 2.61
C SER A 97 8.26 20.56 4.05
N PHE A 98 9.12 19.93 4.86
CA PHE A 98 9.42 20.40 6.22
C PHE A 98 10.13 21.76 6.20
N LYS A 99 11.18 21.92 5.37
CA LYS A 99 11.92 23.19 5.25
C LYS A 99 11.04 24.31 4.71
N ARG A 100 10.13 24.02 3.77
CA ARG A 100 9.17 25.01 3.24
C ARG A 100 8.16 25.47 4.29
N ARG A 101 7.65 24.56 5.12
CA ARG A 101 6.77 24.91 6.25
C ARG A 101 7.50 25.76 7.28
N MET A 102 8.76 25.43 7.57
CA MET A 102 9.59 26.27 8.44
C MET A 102 9.87 27.64 7.84
N TYR A 103 10.10 27.72 6.53
CA TYR A 103 10.26 29.00 5.84
C TYR A 103 9.01 29.87 6.00
N LEU A 104 7.82 29.34 5.69
CA LEU A 104 6.55 30.05 5.87
C LEU A 104 6.33 30.52 7.31
N LYS A 105 6.66 29.67 8.29
CA LYS A 105 6.55 30.00 9.71
C LYS A 105 7.50 31.13 10.13
N ASN A 106 8.68 31.22 9.50
CA ASN A 106 9.71 32.20 9.85
C ASN A 106 9.56 33.52 9.09
N THR A 107 9.04 33.51 7.86
CA THR A 107 9.00 34.68 6.99
C THR A 107 7.60 35.23 6.74
N GLY A 108 6.55 34.48 7.09
CA GLY A 108 5.16 34.82 6.75
C GLY A 108 4.79 34.56 5.29
N ASN A 109 5.75 34.16 4.44
CA ASN A 109 5.60 34.00 2.99
C ASN A 109 5.92 32.59 2.51
N TYR A 110 5.29 32.16 1.42
CA TYR A 110 5.62 30.88 0.79
C TYR A 110 7.00 30.91 0.13
N TRP A 111 7.82 29.89 0.38
CA TRP A 111 9.18 29.79 -0.18
C TRP A 111 9.22 29.92 -1.71
N HIS A 112 8.24 29.33 -2.40
CA HIS A 112 8.23 29.36 -3.86
C HIS A 112 7.98 30.75 -4.44
N LEU A 113 7.43 31.70 -3.69
CA LEU A 113 7.23 33.08 -4.16
C LEU A 113 8.52 33.83 -4.47
N ASN A 114 9.69 33.33 -4.02
CA ASN A 114 10.96 33.89 -4.45
C ASN A 114 11.14 33.86 -5.99
N TYR A 115 10.47 32.92 -6.67
CA TYR A 115 10.58 32.67 -8.11
C TYR A 115 9.40 33.21 -8.93
N PHE A 116 8.42 33.86 -8.28
CA PHE A 116 7.21 34.36 -8.93
C PHE A 116 6.92 35.79 -8.50
N ASP A 117 6.32 36.57 -9.40
CA ASP A 117 5.70 37.86 -9.08
C ASP A 117 4.25 37.62 -8.69
N VAL A 118 3.82 38.24 -7.59
CA VAL A 118 2.41 38.20 -7.17
C VAL A 118 1.65 39.25 -7.97
N ILE A 119 0.58 38.83 -8.64
CA ILE A 119 -0.34 39.71 -9.37
C ILE A 119 -1.54 39.94 -8.45
N ASP A 120 -1.50 41.06 -7.72
CA ASP A 120 -2.58 41.43 -6.80
C ASP A 120 -3.74 42.13 -7.52
N LYS A 121 -4.96 41.80 -7.10
CA LYS A 121 -6.14 42.65 -7.24
C LYS A 121 -6.42 43.21 -5.84
N ILE A 122 -6.12 44.48 -5.60
CA ILE A 122 -6.40 45.12 -4.31
C ILE A 122 -7.93 45.26 -4.17
N ILE A 123 -8.50 44.62 -3.16
CA ILE A 123 -9.84 44.94 -2.65
C ILE A 123 -9.66 45.34 -1.19
N ASP A 124 -10.08 46.55 -0.83
CA ASP A 124 -10.09 47.05 0.54
C ASP A 124 -11.21 46.35 1.32
N ASN A 125 -10.95 45.12 1.75
CA ASN A 125 -11.91 44.35 2.55
C ASN A 125 -11.80 44.80 4.01
N HIS A 126 -12.81 45.53 4.47
CA HIS A 126 -13.07 45.79 5.88
C HIS A 126 -14.45 45.25 6.24
N ILE A 127 -14.62 44.82 7.49
CA ILE A 127 -15.95 44.57 8.05
C ILE A 127 -16.37 45.81 8.82
N GLU A 128 -17.63 46.19 8.64
CA GLU A 128 -18.26 47.32 9.30
C GLU A 128 -19.31 46.80 10.30
N CYS A 129 -19.31 47.37 11.50
CA CYS A 129 -20.36 47.18 12.50
C CYS A 129 -21.63 47.86 11.99
N LEU A 130 -22.72 47.11 11.83
CA LEU A 130 -23.95 47.59 11.21
C LEU A 130 -24.78 48.50 12.14
N GLU A 131 -24.45 48.57 13.43
CA GLU A 131 -25.12 49.46 14.39
C GLU A 131 -24.47 50.85 14.48
N CYS A 132 -23.17 51.00 14.20
CA CYS A 132 -22.48 52.30 14.36
C CYS A 132 -21.40 52.64 13.31
N GLY A 133 -21.23 51.81 12.29
CA GLY A 133 -20.29 52.07 11.19
C GLY A 133 -18.82 51.89 11.54
N TRP A 134 -18.50 51.34 12.71
CA TRP A 134 -17.11 51.05 13.10
C TRP A 134 -16.48 49.98 12.21
N LYS A 135 -15.26 50.22 11.72
CA LYS A 135 -14.58 49.35 10.74
C LYS A 135 -13.41 48.59 11.34
N THR A 136 -13.27 47.34 10.94
CA THR A 136 -12.09 46.51 11.25
C THR A 136 -11.52 45.85 10.00
N LYS A 137 -10.19 45.70 9.98
CA LYS A 137 -9.47 44.91 8.97
C LYS A 137 -9.55 43.40 9.24
N ASP A 138 -10.13 42.99 10.37
CA ASP A 138 -10.39 41.58 10.68
C ASP A 138 -11.63 41.07 9.93
N ILE A 139 -11.43 40.78 8.64
CA ILE A 139 -12.47 40.36 7.69
C ILE A 139 -13.19 39.04 7.99
N SER A 140 -12.83 38.37 9.08
CA SER A 140 -13.50 37.13 9.51
C SER A 140 -13.79 37.11 11.00
N ASN A 141 -13.58 38.25 11.67
CA ASN A 141 -13.68 38.41 13.11
C ASN A 141 -12.89 37.33 13.91
N LYS A 142 -11.78 36.83 13.35
CA LYS A 142 -10.97 35.78 13.97
C LYS A 142 -10.26 36.23 15.24
N THR A 143 -9.91 37.51 15.29
CA THR A 143 -9.28 38.14 16.46
C THR A 143 -10.32 38.52 17.51
N GLY A 144 -11.61 38.44 17.18
CA GLY A 144 -12.71 38.90 18.03
C GLY A 144 -12.85 40.42 18.07
N ALA A 145 -12.27 41.15 17.10
CA ALA A 145 -12.28 42.61 17.09
C ALA A 145 -13.71 43.19 17.00
N LEU A 146 -14.56 42.62 16.15
CA LEU A 146 -15.97 43.02 16.06
C LEU A 146 -16.75 42.56 17.29
N THR A 147 -16.48 41.35 17.79
CA THR A 147 -17.08 40.84 19.04
C THR A 147 -16.84 41.78 20.20
N LYS A 148 -15.57 42.14 20.45
CA LYS A 148 -15.18 43.03 21.53
C LYS A 148 -15.76 44.43 21.35
N HIS A 149 -15.80 44.92 20.11
CA HIS A 149 -16.43 46.20 19.80
C HIS A 149 -17.92 46.20 20.19
N ILE A 150 -18.67 45.14 19.84
CA ILE A 150 -20.09 44.98 20.18
C ILE A 150 -20.27 44.90 21.69
N GLU A 151 -19.52 44.05 22.38
CA GLU A 151 -19.59 43.91 23.85
C GLU A 151 -19.25 45.20 24.60
N THR A 152 -18.44 46.08 24.01
CA THR A 152 -17.99 47.32 24.66
C THR A 152 -18.91 48.50 24.36
N ASN A 153 -19.47 48.58 23.15
CA ASN A 153 -20.15 49.77 22.66
C ASN A 153 -21.63 49.57 22.34
N HIS A 154 -22.11 48.33 22.33
CA HIS A 154 -23.49 47.93 22.04
C HIS A 154 -24.02 47.01 23.15
N ASN A 155 -25.15 46.34 22.89
CA ASN A 155 -25.74 45.37 23.83
C ASN A 155 -24.94 44.04 23.84
N SER A 156 -25.63 42.90 23.82
CA SER A 156 -24.98 41.59 23.71
C SER A 156 -24.73 41.21 22.24
N VAL A 157 -23.73 40.34 22.05
CA VAL A 157 -23.46 39.72 20.74
C VAL A 157 -24.68 38.94 20.24
N ASP A 158 -25.45 38.31 21.14
CA ASP A 158 -26.66 37.57 20.80
C ASP A 158 -27.77 38.48 20.25
N GLU A 159 -27.99 39.64 20.88
CA GLU A 159 -28.95 40.64 20.39
C GLU A 159 -28.51 41.26 19.06
N TYR A 160 -27.21 41.55 18.92
CA TYR A 160 -26.64 42.07 17.68
C TYR A 160 -26.84 41.10 16.51
N ILE A 161 -26.61 39.80 16.74
CA ILE A 161 -26.82 38.75 15.74
C ILE A 161 -28.29 38.62 15.34
N LEU A 162 -29.22 38.73 16.32
CA LEU A 162 -30.66 38.69 16.05
C LEU A 162 -31.13 39.83 15.15
N LYS A 163 -30.58 41.03 15.37
CA LYS A 163 -30.88 42.21 14.52
C LYS A 163 -30.17 42.16 13.17
N HIS A 164 -28.98 41.55 13.11
CA HIS A 164 -28.13 41.53 11.92
C HIS A 164 -27.72 40.11 11.50
N PRO A 165 -28.68 39.28 11.04
CA PRO A 165 -28.44 37.87 10.73
C PRO A 165 -27.46 37.66 9.57
N SER A 166 -27.25 38.65 8.70
CA SER A 166 -26.24 38.59 7.62
C SER A 166 -24.80 38.49 8.14
N GLN A 167 -24.52 39.01 9.34
CA GLN A 167 -23.20 38.97 9.98
C GLN A 167 -23.02 37.78 10.93
N TYR A 168 -24.02 36.91 11.06
CA TYR A 168 -24.01 35.71 11.92
C TYR A 168 -22.74 34.86 11.76
N HIS A 169 -22.28 34.66 10.53
CA HIS A 169 -21.11 33.83 10.20
C HIS A 169 -19.79 34.33 10.83
N LEU A 170 -19.76 35.58 11.32
CA LEU A 170 -18.61 36.19 11.99
C LEU A 170 -18.52 35.84 13.48
N PHE A 171 -19.50 35.13 14.05
CA PHE A 171 -19.56 34.77 15.47
C PHE A 171 -19.64 33.26 15.75
N PRO A 172 -18.80 32.41 15.12
CA PRO A 172 -18.92 30.96 15.20
C PRO A 172 -18.75 30.36 16.60
N THR A 173 -18.09 31.08 17.51
CA THR A 173 -17.91 30.63 18.91
C THR A 173 -19.19 30.78 19.72
N TYR A 174 -19.89 31.91 19.56
CA TYR A 174 -21.17 32.17 20.23
C TYR A 174 -22.23 31.17 19.75
N VAL A 175 -22.32 30.97 18.43
CA VAL A 175 -23.16 29.93 17.82
C VAL A 175 -22.96 28.56 18.47
N LYS A 176 -21.71 28.13 18.63
CA LYS A 176 -21.39 26.83 19.25
C LYS A 176 -21.77 26.76 20.73
N LEU A 177 -21.71 27.87 21.47
CA LEU A 177 -22.11 27.91 22.87
C LEU A 177 -23.63 27.82 23.00
N THR A 178 -24.37 28.59 22.22
CA THR A 178 -25.84 28.55 22.19
C THR A 178 -26.37 27.20 21.70
N GLU A 179 -25.75 26.59 20.69
CA GLU A 179 -26.07 25.22 20.25
C GLU A 179 -25.76 24.17 21.32
N LYS A 180 -24.68 24.35 22.07
CA LYS A 180 -24.30 23.47 23.17
C LYS A 180 -25.28 23.57 24.34
N GLU A 181 -25.76 24.77 24.67
CA GLU A 181 -26.81 25.00 25.67
C GLU A 181 -28.13 24.33 25.27
N LYS A 182 -28.57 24.51 24.02
CA LYS A 182 -29.75 23.82 23.46
C LYS A 182 -29.63 22.29 23.45
N LEU A 183 -28.41 21.75 23.31
CA LEU A 183 -28.17 20.30 23.38
C LEU A 183 -28.38 19.73 24.78
N PHE A 184 -28.15 20.52 25.83
CA PHE A 184 -28.35 20.11 27.23
C PHE A 184 -29.82 20.15 27.68
N GLU A 185 -30.72 20.79 26.93
CA GLU A 185 -32.16 20.84 27.24
C GLU A 185 -32.91 19.55 26.84
N ASN A 186 -32.36 18.76 25.91
CA ASN A 186 -33.01 17.55 25.42
C ASN A 186 -32.46 16.28 26.11
N ASN A 187 -33.26 15.69 27.00
CA ASN A 187 -32.93 14.47 27.74
C ASN A 187 -32.65 13.26 26.82
N ASP A 188 -33.18 13.21 25.60
CA ASP A 188 -32.92 12.12 24.65
C ASP A 188 -31.50 12.15 24.04
N ASN A 189 -30.75 13.23 24.24
CA ASN A 189 -29.36 13.33 23.82
C ASN A 189 -28.39 12.58 24.74
N PHE A 190 -28.82 12.26 25.96
CA PHE A 190 -27.95 11.67 26.98
C PHE A 190 -28.54 10.39 27.55
N ILE A 191 -27.66 9.57 28.10
CA ILE A 191 -27.97 8.38 28.88
C ILE A 191 -27.17 8.44 30.17
N THR A 192 -27.82 8.04 31.26
CA THR A 192 -27.23 8.06 32.59
C THR A 192 -26.61 6.70 32.90
N CYS A 193 -25.35 6.70 33.32
CA CYS A 193 -24.69 5.49 33.82
C CYS A 193 -25.36 5.02 35.11
N LYS A 194 -25.88 3.79 35.12
CA LYS A 194 -26.55 3.17 36.27
C LYS A 194 -25.67 2.85 37.48
N ILE A 195 -24.35 3.04 37.38
CA ILE A 195 -23.40 2.80 38.48
C ILE A 195 -22.99 4.12 39.17
N CYS A 196 -22.87 5.22 38.44
CA CYS A 196 -22.32 6.48 38.97
C CYS A 196 -23.13 7.73 38.62
N ASP A 197 -24.29 7.56 38.00
CA ASP A 197 -25.24 8.61 37.61
C ASP A 197 -24.68 9.73 36.69
N GLU A 198 -23.49 9.54 36.13
CA GLU A 198 -22.92 10.46 35.13
C GLU A 198 -23.65 10.33 33.77
N GLN A 199 -23.81 11.47 33.08
CA GLN A 199 -24.49 11.54 31.79
C GLN A 199 -23.53 11.46 30.61
N PHE A 200 -23.87 10.63 29.63
CA PHE A 200 -23.09 10.40 28.41
C PHE A 200 -23.97 10.40 27.18
N LYS A 201 -23.43 10.70 26.00
CA LYS A 201 -24.12 10.35 24.73
C LYS A 201 -24.06 8.84 24.47
N THR A 202 -22.89 8.27 24.77
CA THR A 202 -22.63 6.83 24.75
C THR A 202 -21.69 6.48 25.90
N ILE A 203 -22.06 5.49 26.70
CA ILE A 203 -21.21 4.92 27.74
C ILE A 203 -20.15 4.04 27.08
N SER A 204 -18.88 4.41 27.23
CA SER A 204 -17.76 3.74 26.58
C SER A 204 -17.15 2.64 27.45
N ASN A 205 -16.45 1.69 26.84
CA ASN A 205 -15.65 0.69 27.56
C ASN A 205 -14.61 1.33 28.49
N THR A 206 -14.08 2.51 28.11
CA THR A 206 -13.13 3.26 28.95
C THR A 206 -13.79 3.76 30.23
N HIS A 207 -15.01 4.28 30.15
CA HIS A 207 -15.77 4.65 31.36
C HIS A 207 -16.07 3.41 32.22
N LEU A 208 -16.58 2.33 31.61
CA LEU A 208 -16.93 1.11 32.33
C LEU A 208 -15.73 0.44 33.02
N SER A 209 -14.52 0.59 32.46
CA SER A 209 -13.30 0.08 33.09
C SER A 209 -13.00 0.74 34.44
N MET A 210 -13.49 1.98 34.67
CA MET A 210 -13.39 2.64 35.97
C MET A 210 -14.29 1.98 37.02
N HIS A 211 -15.32 1.25 36.59
CA HIS A 211 -16.24 0.47 37.42
C HIS A 211 -15.88 -1.01 37.45
N ASN A 212 -14.66 -1.38 37.02
CA ASN A 212 -14.20 -2.77 36.89
C ASN A 212 -15.14 -3.66 36.05
N THR A 213 -15.86 -3.08 35.10
CA THR A 213 -16.76 -3.81 34.19
C THR A 213 -16.43 -3.50 32.72
N ASN A 214 -17.15 -4.14 31.81
CA ASN A 214 -17.05 -3.91 30.37
C ASN A 214 -18.43 -3.85 29.73
N VAL A 215 -18.50 -3.39 28.48
CA VAL A 215 -19.75 -3.22 27.71
C VAL A 215 -20.62 -4.47 27.71
N ASN A 216 -20.05 -5.67 27.62
CA ASN A 216 -20.85 -6.90 27.54
C ASN A 216 -21.48 -7.25 28.87
N ASP A 217 -20.73 -7.15 29.96
CA ASP A 217 -21.25 -7.48 31.29
C ASP A 217 -22.21 -6.40 31.79
N TYR A 218 -21.93 -5.13 31.50
CA TYR A 218 -22.85 -4.02 31.76
C TYR A 218 -24.19 -4.17 31.02
N ARG A 219 -24.18 -4.62 29.75
CA ARG A 219 -25.42 -4.91 29.00
C ARG A 219 -26.20 -6.07 29.59
N LYS A 220 -25.53 -7.13 30.04
CA LYS A 220 -26.21 -8.26 30.70
C LYS A 220 -26.90 -7.81 31.99
N GLU A 221 -26.29 -6.89 32.72
CA GLU A 221 -26.78 -6.41 34.00
C GLU A 221 -27.90 -5.36 33.85
N PHE A 222 -27.74 -4.38 32.94
CA PHE A 222 -28.65 -3.24 32.81
C PHE A 222 -29.45 -3.18 31.50
N GLY A 223 -29.31 -4.20 30.64
CA GLY A 223 -30.01 -4.33 29.36
C GLY A 223 -29.30 -3.68 28.17
N ASP A 224 -29.66 -4.08 26.96
CA ASP A 224 -28.97 -3.68 25.72
C ASP A 224 -29.08 -2.18 25.39
N ASN A 225 -30.12 -1.51 25.87
CA ASN A 225 -30.37 -0.08 25.65
C ASN A 225 -29.67 0.83 26.69
N SER A 226 -28.86 0.27 27.59
CA SER A 226 -28.26 1.01 28.72
C SER A 226 -27.04 1.86 28.35
N LEU A 227 -26.52 1.75 27.12
CA LEU A 227 -25.23 2.35 26.74
C LEU A 227 -25.31 3.55 25.81
N VAL A 228 -26.41 3.76 25.10
CA VAL A 228 -26.51 4.78 24.04
C VAL A 228 -27.78 5.58 24.23
N SER A 229 -27.70 6.90 24.11
CA SER A 229 -28.88 7.77 24.18
C SER A 229 -29.83 7.57 22.99
N ASN A 230 -31.11 7.89 23.19
CA ASN A 230 -32.16 7.67 22.18
C ASN A 230 -31.85 8.37 20.85
N ASN A 231 -31.43 9.63 20.88
CA ASN A 231 -31.09 10.36 19.65
C ASN A 231 -29.88 9.77 18.93
N THR A 232 -28.86 9.35 19.69
CA THR A 232 -27.68 8.70 19.11
C THR A 232 -28.06 7.37 18.46
N LYS A 233 -28.96 6.61 19.09
CA LYS A 233 -29.51 5.36 18.53
C LYS A 233 -30.29 5.61 17.24
N THR A 234 -31.18 6.60 17.22
CA THR A 234 -31.93 6.99 16.01
C THR A 234 -31.01 7.41 14.89
N GLN A 235 -29.99 8.24 15.15
CA GLN A 235 -29.00 8.62 14.15
C GLN A 235 -28.21 7.42 13.59
N PHE A 236 -27.86 6.44 14.44
CA PHE A 236 -27.22 5.21 13.95
C PHE A 236 -28.14 4.39 13.05
N VAL A 237 -29.43 4.28 13.41
CA VAL A 237 -30.45 3.61 12.60
C VAL A 237 -30.61 4.33 11.26
N ASP A 238 -30.77 5.65 11.27
CA ASP A 238 -30.94 6.47 10.07
C ASP A 238 -29.72 6.37 9.13
N ASN A 239 -28.51 6.36 9.68
CA ASN A 239 -27.28 6.17 8.91
C ASN A 239 -27.20 4.76 8.29
N LEU A 240 -27.68 3.73 8.99
CA LEU A 240 -27.74 2.36 8.49
C LEU A 240 -28.83 2.19 7.42
N THR A 241 -29.99 2.81 7.58
CA THR A 241 -31.07 2.75 6.59
C THR A 241 -30.76 3.53 5.32
N ASN A 242 -29.94 4.58 5.41
CA ASN A 242 -29.51 5.39 4.26
C ASN A 242 -28.20 4.91 3.62
N LEU A 243 -27.61 3.81 4.11
CA LEU A 243 -26.42 3.19 3.52
C LEU A 243 -26.78 2.48 2.22
N VAL A 244 -26.53 3.12 1.08
CA VAL A 244 -26.58 2.46 -0.23
C VAL A 244 -25.35 1.56 -0.38
N ILE A 245 -25.50 0.27 -0.09
CA ILE A 245 -24.48 -0.74 -0.39
C ILE A 245 -24.56 -1.05 -1.89
N ASN A 246 -23.69 -0.44 -2.68
CA ASN A 246 -23.44 -0.90 -4.04
C ASN A 246 -22.70 -2.23 -3.93
N HIS A 247 -23.40 -3.35 -4.12
CA HIS A 247 -22.78 -4.66 -4.25
C HIS A 247 -21.91 -4.68 -5.52
N THR A 248 -20.63 -4.32 -5.38
CA THR A 248 -19.63 -4.61 -6.39
C THR A 248 -19.27 -6.09 -6.24
N TYR A 249 -19.72 -6.94 -7.17
CA TYR A 249 -19.30 -8.36 -7.25
C TYR A 249 -17.82 -8.54 -7.64
N ARG A 250 -17.06 -7.44 -7.69
CA ARG A 250 -15.72 -7.34 -8.20
C ARG A 250 -14.80 -6.86 -7.10
N SER A 251 -13.59 -7.41 -7.05
CA SER A 251 -12.62 -6.99 -6.04
C SER A 251 -11.97 -5.67 -6.42
N LYS A 252 -11.55 -4.86 -5.44
CA LYS A 252 -10.77 -3.64 -5.70
C LYS A 252 -9.54 -3.91 -6.57
N SER A 253 -8.85 -5.03 -6.34
CA SER A 253 -7.64 -5.39 -7.08
C SER A 253 -7.92 -5.78 -8.53
N GLU A 254 -9.05 -6.41 -8.79
CA GLU A 254 -9.51 -6.71 -10.15
C GLU A 254 -9.80 -5.41 -10.93
N ILE A 255 -10.46 -4.44 -10.29
CA ILE A 255 -10.68 -3.09 -10.86
C ILE A 255 -9.34 -2.39 -11.12
N GLU A 256 -8.37 -2.47 -10.19
CA GLU A 256 -7.03 -1.90 -10.41
C GLU A 256 -6.30 -2.53 -11.61
N ILE A 257 -6.49 -3.83 -11.86
CA ILE A 257 -5.92 -4.51 -13.02
C ILE A 257 -6.61 -4.03 -14.31
N GLU A 258 -7.94 -3.92 -14.30
CA GLU A 258 -8.71 -3.39 -15.42
C GLU A 258 -8.30 -1.96 -15.79
N GLU A 259 -8.27 -1.05 -14.81
CA GLU A 259 -7.87 0.35 -15.00
C GLU A 259 -6.45 0.45 -15.56
N PHE A 260 -5.54 -0.38 -15.05
CA PHE A 260 -4.18 -0.43 -15.56
C PHE A 260 -4.14 -0.87 -17.03
N ILE A 261 -4.87 -1.92 -17.41
CA ILE A 261 -4.89 -2.40 -18.80
C ILE A 261 -5.56 -1.36 -19.72
N LYS A 262 -6.65 -0.73 -19.30
CA LYS A 262 -7.30 0.36 -20.03
C LYS A 262 -6.35 1.54 -20.24
N SER A 263 -5.50 1.85 -19.27
CA SER A 263 -4.47 2.90 -19.39
C SER A 263 -3.40 2.60 -20.46
N LEU A 264 -3.29 1.34 -20.90
CA LEU A 264 -2.43 0.91 -22.01
C LEU A 264 -3.16 0.94 -23.36
N ASN A 265 -4.32 1.61 -23.45
CA ASN A 265 -5.16 1.66 -24.66
C ASN A 265 -5.64 0.28 -25.14
N VAL A 266 -5.83 -0.67 -24.21
CA VAL A 266 -6.36 -2.00 -24.51
C VAL A 266 -7.82 -2.08 -24.07
N GLU A 267 -8.67 -2.59 -24.96
CA GLU A 267 -10.08 -2.86 -24.67
C GLU A 267 -10.21 -3.98 -23.63
N VAL A 268 -11.08 -3.76 -22.63
CA VAL A 268 -11.35 -4.72 -21.55
C VAL A 268 -12.84 -4.83 -21.31
N ILE A 269 -13.34 -6.06 -21.30
CA ILE A 269 -14.69 -6.44 -20.92
C ILE A 269 -14.59 -7.12 -19.55
N ALA A 270 -15.21 -6.55 -18.52
CA ALA A 270 -15.25 -7.14 -17.18
C ALA A 270 -16.42 -8.13 -17.02
N CYS A 271 -16.24 -9.15 -16.18
CA CYS A 271 -17.25 -10.16 -15.85
C CYS A 271 -17.88 -10.83 -17.10
N ASP A 272 -17.06 -11.17 -18.10
CA ASP A 272 -17.56 -11.78 -19.34
C ASP A 272 -18.00 -13.23 -19.10
N LYS A 273 -19.30 -13.51 -19.27
CA LYS A 273 -19.85 -14.88 -19.22
C LYS A 273 -20.09 -15.49 -20.60
N LYS A 274 -19.85 -14.70 -21.66
CA LYS A 274 -20.23 -15.05 -23.03
C LYS A 274 -19.26 -16.05 -23.63
N GLN A 275 -17.95 -15.85 -23.43
CA GLN A 275 -16.93 -16.68 -24.09
C GLN A 275 -16.98 -18.14 -23.62
N LEU A 276 -17.28 -18.37 -22.35
CA LEU A 276 -17.26 -19.71 -21.74
C LEU A 276 -18.65 -20.22 -21.34
N SER A 277 -19.70 -19.82 -22.09
CA SER A 277 -21.06 -20.38 -21.94
C SER A 277 -21.59 -20.34 -20.50
N GLY A 278 -21.57 -19.16 -19.88
CA GLY A 278 -22.07 -18.92 -18.52
C GLY A 278 -20.99 -18.95 -17.44
N ILE A 279 -19.78 -19.42 -17.74
CA ILE A 279 -18.63 -19.29 -16.84
C ILE A 279 -18.03 -17.90 -17.01
N GLU A 280 -17.99 -17.14 -15.93
CA GLU A 280 -17.46 -15.78 -15.90
C GLU A 280 -15.94 -15.77 -16.10
N LEU A 281 -15.42 -14.82 -16.87
CA LEU A 281 -14.04 -14.37 -16.92
C LEU A 281 -13.97 -13.01 -16.25
N ASP A 282 -13.07 -12.82 -15.28
CA ASP A 282 -13.02 -11.54 -14.55
C ASP A 282 -12.74 -10.37 -15.50
N LEU A 283 -11.73 -10.54 -16.37
CA LEU A 283 -11.39 -9.59 -17.43
C LEU A 283 -11.11 -10.31 -18.75
N TYR A 284 -11.78 -9.91 -19.83
CA TYR A 284 -11.53 -10.39 -21.18
C TYR A 284 -11.05 -9.26 -22.09
N LEU A 285 -9.95 -9.50 -22.80
CA LEU A 285 -9.29 -8.56 -23.71
C LEU A 285 -9.49 -9.06 -25.15
N PRO A 286 -10.59 -8.69 -25.81
CA PRO A 286 -10.99 -9.30 -27.08
C PRO A 286 -9.96 -9.11 -28.20
N THR A 287 -9.32 -7.93 -28.26
CA THR A 287 -8.30 -7.61 -29.28
C THR A 287 -7.03 -8.45 -29.17
N HIS A 288 -6.81 -9.14 -28.05
CA HIS A 288 -5.60 -9.93 -27.80
C HIS A 288 -5.90 -11.43 -27.62
N ASN A 289 -7.16 -11.84 -27.57
CA ASN A 289 -7.58 -13.19 -27.15
C ASN A 289 -6.95 -13.60 -25.82
N ILE A 290 -6.90 -12.66 -24.86
CA ILE A 290 -6.37 -12.89 -23.51
C ILE A 290 -7.51 -12.71 -22.51
N ALA A 291 -7.54 -13.56 -21.50
CA ALA A 291 -8.39 -13.38 -20.32
C ALA A 291 -7.52 -13.37 -19.05
N ILE A 292 -7.95 -12.65 -18.03
CA ILE A 292 -7.25 -12.54 -16.76
C ILE A 292 -8.22 -12.88 -15.63
N GLU A 293 -7.75 -13.73 -14.72
CA GLU A 293 -8.43 -14.14 -13.51
C GLU A 293 -7.69 -13.60 -12.29
N TYR A 294 -8.40 -12.85 -11.45
CA TYR A 294 -7.93 -12.41 -10.15
C TYR A 294 -8.40 -13.38 -9.06
N ASN A 295 -7.47 -14.23 -8.61
CA ASN A 295 -7.76 -15.34 -7.71
C ASN A 295 -7.50 -14.94 -6.26
N GLY A 296 -8.52 -14.44 -5.56
CA GLY A 296 -8.46 -14.17 -4.13
C GLY A 296 -8.22 -15.45 -3.32
N LEU A 297 -7.19 -15.49 -2.46
CA LEU A 297 -6.77 -16.74 -1.79
C LEU A 297 -7.90 -17.44 -1.03
N TYR A 298 -8.73 -16.69 -0.29
CA TYR A 298 -9.88 -17.27 0.44
C TYR A 298 -10.85 -17.94 -0.53
N TRP A 299 -11.35 -17.21 -1.52
CA TRP A 299 -12.35 -17.72 -2.48
C TRP A 299 -11.83 -18.82 -3.40
N HIS A 300 -10.51 -18.91 -3.57
CA HIS A 300 -9.84 -19.88 -4.41
C HIS A 300 -9.17 -21.02 -3.65
N SER A 301 -9.57 -21.23 -2.40
CA SER A 301 -9.07 -22.31 -1.58
C SER A 301 -9.89 -23.60 -1.66
N GLU A 302 -9.26 -24.70 -1.27
CA GLU A 302 -9.89 -26.02 -1.32
C GLU A 302 -11.08 -26.12 -0.34
N LYS A 303 -11.04 -25.47 0.83
CA LYS A 303 -12.20 -25.38 1.74
C LYS A 303 -13.39 -24.61 1.13
N GLN A 304 -13.16 -23.74 0.16
CA GLN A 304 -14.22 -23.08 -0.62
C GLN A 304 -14.63 -23.89 -1.87
N GLY A 305 -14.29 -25.17 -1.92
CA GLY A 305 -14.65 -26.07 -3.02
C GLY A 305 -13.80 -25.91 -4.28
N LYS A 306 -12.67 -25.18 -4.21
CA LYS A 306 -11.75 -25.04 -5.35
C LYS A 306 -10.70 -26.15 -5.31
N HIS A 307 -11.16 -27.34 -5.68
CA HIS A 307 -10.32 -28.53 -5.71
C HIS A 307 -9.23 -28.46 -6.78
N LYS A 308 -8.34 -29.46 -6.78
CA LYS A 308 -7.18 -29.61 -7.66
C LYS A 308 -7.38 -29.25 -9.14
N ASN A 309 -8.54 -29.59 -9.71
CA ASN A 309 -8.79 -29.37 -11.13
C ASN A 309 -9.51 -28.05 -11.44
N TYR A 310 -9.87 -27.25 -10.42
CA TYR A 310 -10.72 -26.07 -10.60
C TYR A 310 -10.13 -25.04 -11.56
N HIS A 311 -8.93 -24.53 -11.26
CA HIS A 311 -8.28 -23.51 -12.09
C HIS A 311 -7.93 -24.06 -13.47
N ILE A 312 -7.37 -25.28 -13.52
CA ILE A 312 -6.94 -25.88 -14.79
C ILE A 312 -8.11 -26.17 -15.72
N ASN A 313 -9.28 -26.59 -15.21
CA ASN A 313 -10.46 -26.81 -16.05
C ASN A 313 -10.90 -25.50 -16.73
N LYS A 314 -10.82 -24.37 -16.03
CA LYS A 314 -11.11 -23.06 -16.61
C LYS A 314 -10.07 -22.68 -17.67
N THR A 315 -8.79 -22.91 -17.40
CA THR A 315 -7.71 -22.72 -18.38
C THR A 315 -7.95 -23.55 -19.65
N THR A 316 -8.31 -24.83 -19.52
CA THR A 316 -8.59 -25.72 -20.66
C THR A 316 -9.77 -25.22 -21.49
N LYS A 317 -10.86 -24.79 -20.85
CA LYS A 317 -12.02 -24.19 -21.55
C LYS A 317 -11.66 -22.92 -22.32
N CYS A 318 -10.77 -22.08 -21.78
CA CYS A 318 -10.24 -20.94 -22.51
C CYS A 318 -9.41 -21.37 -23.73
N LEU A 319 -8.52 -22.36 -23.57
CA LEU A 319 -7.71 -22.88 -24.67
C LEU A 319 -8.57 -23.44 -25.81
N GLU A 320 -9.67 -24.14 -25.51
CA GLU A 320 -10.65 -24.62 -26.51
C GLU A 320 -11.28 -23.48 -27.34
N LYS A 321 -11.25 -22.24 -26.82
CA LYS A 321 -11.71 -21.02 -27.49
C LYS A 321 -10.58 -20.17 -28.04
N ASN A 322 -9.34 -20.67 -28.06
CA ASN A 322 -8.13 -19.93 -28.41
C ASN A 322 -7.88 -18.69 -27.54
N ILE A 323 -8.33 -18.72 -26.28
CA ILE A 323 -8.14 -17.66 -25.30
C ILE A 323 -6.98 -18.03 -24.36
N GLN A 324 -5.98 -17.16 -24.27
CA GLN A 324 -4.90 -17.29 -23.30
C GLN A 324 -5.38 -16.81 -21.92
N LEU A 325 -5.63 -17.75 -21.00
CA LEU A 325 -6.01 -17.42 -19.62
C LEU A 325 -4.78 -17.18 -18.74
N ILE A 326 -4.74 -16.03 -18.07
CA ILE A 326 -3.72 -15.67 -17.07
C ILE A 326 -4.34 -15.69 -15.68
N HIS A 327 -3.71 -16.42 -14.75
CA HIS A 327 -4.11 -16.42 -13.34
C HIS A 327 -3.17 -15.52 -12.52
N ILE A 328 -3.73 -14.52 -11.86
CA ILE A 328 -3.04 -13.66 -10.90
C ILE A 328 -3.62 -13.95 -9.53
N PHE A 329 -2.81 -14.43 -8.59
CA PHE A 329 -3.28 -14.64 -7.22
C PHE A 329 -3.15 -13.37 -6.38
N SER A 330 -4.04 -13.20 -5.40
CA SER A 330 -4.08 -11.96 -4.61
C SER A 330 -2.78 -11.66 -3.86
N ASP A 331 -2.09 -12.68 -3.34
CA ASP A 331 -0.80 -12.52 -2.68
C ASP A 331 0.29 -12.00 -3.64
N GLU A 332 0.28 -12.45 -4.89
CA GLU A 332 1.18 -11.98 -5.94
C GLU A 332 0.90 -10.51 -6.28
N TRP A 333 -0.36 -10.13 -6.46
CA TRP A 333 -0.75 -8.75 -6.76
C TRP A 333 -0.39 -7.79 -5.63
N LEU A 334 -0.65 -8.19 -4.38
CA LEU A 334 -0.38 -7.35 -3.22
C LEU A 334 1.13 -7.17 -2.96
N SER A 335 1.93 -8.21 -3.18
CA SER A 335 3.37 -8.17 -2.88
C SER A 335 4.26 -7.78 -4.06
N LYS A 336 3.84 -8.04 -5.31
CA LYS A 336 4.67 -7.90 -6.52
C LYS A 336 3.94 -7.20 -7.67
N LYS A 337 3.11 -6.20 -7.34
CA LYS A 337 2.30 -5.43 -8.29
C LYS A 337 3.07 -4.95 -9.52
N ASP A 338 4.24 -4.33 -9.33
CA ASP A 338 5.03 -3.78 -10.44
C ASP A 338 5.60 -4.86 -11.35
N VAL A 339 5.99 -6.01 -10.80
CA VAL A 339 6.44 -7.17 -11.60
C VAL A 339 5.29 -7.70 -12.47
N ILE A 340 4.08 -7.80 -11.91
CA ILE A 340 2.90 -8.25 -12.67
C ILE A 340 2.54 -7.25 -13.76
N LYS A 341 2.51 -5.95 -13.44
CA LYS A 341 2.29 -4.88 -14.42
C LYS A 341 3.28 -4.97 -15.59
N ASN A 342 4.57 -5.13 -15.30
CA ASN A 342 5.59 -5.31 -16.33
C ASN A 342 5.39 -6.59 -17.15
N ARG A 343 4.95 -7.69 -16.54
CA ARG A 343 4.60 -8.92 -17.27
C ARG A 343 3.40 -8.70 -18.19
N LEU A 344 2.36 -8.01 -17.74
CA LEU A 344 1.18 -7.67 -18.53
C LEU A 344 1.54 -6.74 -19.71
N ILE A 345 2.36 -5.70 -19.48
CA ILE A 345 2.86 -4.82 -20.56
C ILE A 345 3.56 -5.65 -21.64
N ASN A 346 4.44 -6.57 -21.25
CA ASN A 346 5.15 -7.43 -22.19
C ASN A 346 4.21 -8.40 -22.91
N LEU A 347 3.26 -9.00 -22.20
CA LEU A 347 2.26 -9.91 -22.75
C LEU A 347 1.38 -9.22 -23.82
N LEU A 348 0.97 -7.98 -23.53
CA LEU A 348 0.15 -7.13 -24.42
C LEU A 348 0.98 -6.41 -25.50
N LYS A 349 2.30 -6.65 -25.55
CA LYS A 349 3.24 -6.01 -26.48
C LYS A 349 3.21 -4.47 -26.42
N GLN A 350 2.85 -3.90 -25.27
CA GLN A 350 2.75 -2.45 -25.02
C GLN A 350 4.08 -1.85 -24.55
N ASN A 351 5.19 -2.57 -24.77
CA ASN A 351 6.50 -2.14 -24.33
C ASN A 351 7.26 -1.43 -25.44
N ASN A 352 7.53 -0.15 -25.23
CA ASN A 352 8.20 0.70 -26.21
C ASN A 352 9.73 0.72 -26.05
N GLU A 353 10.24 0.39 -24.86
CA GLU A 353 11.68 0.41 -24.57
C GLU A 353 12.31 -0.96 -24.82
N LYS A 354 13.11 -1.07 -25.89
CA LYS A 354 13.82 -2.30 -26.24
C LYS A 354 15.33 -2.11 -26.13
N ILE A 355 15.97 -2.97 -25.34
CA ILE A 355 17.43 -3.05 -25.28
C ILE A 355 17.85 -4.28 -26.10
N TYR A 356 18.67 -4.10 -27.13
CA TYR A 356 19.16 -5.25 -27.90
C TYR A 356 20.36 -5.88 -27.19
N ALA A 357 20.36 -7.21 -27.05
CA ALA A 357 21.44 -7.94 -26.37
C ALA A 357 22.83 -7.73 -26.98
N ARG A 358 22.92 -7.34 -28.26
CA ARG A 358 24.19 -6.96 -28.91
C ARG A 358 24.84 -5.72 -28.27
N ASN A 359 24.05 -4.83 -27.69
CA ASN A 359 24.52 -3.64 -26.97
C ASN A 359 24.83 -3.95 -25.50
N CYS A 360 24.50 -5.13 -25.00
CA CYS A 360 24.77 -5.54 -23.63
C CYS A 360 26.08 -6.31 -23.53
N GLN A 361 26.76 -6.19 -22.39
CA GLN A 361 27.94 -6.99 -22.07
C GLN A 361 27.55 -8.13 -21.13
N ILE A 362 28.06 -9.34 -21.40
CA ILE A 362 27.97 -10.44 -20.44
C ILE A 362 28.95 -10.13 -19.31
N THR A 363 28.53 -10.31 -18.07
CA THR A 363 29.36 -10.02 -16.90
C THR A 363 29.17 -11.09 -15.84
N THR A 364 30.21 -11.29 -15.03
CA THR A 364 30.11 -11.97 -13.76
C THR A 364 29.34 -11.07 -12.79
N ILE A 365 28.34 -11.63 -12.13
CA ILE A 365 27.57 -10.95 -11.09
C ILE A 365 27.82 -11.62 -9.75
N THR A 366 27.61 -10.90 -8.65
CA THR A 366 27.64 -11.47 -7.30
C THR A 366 26.31 -12.16 -6.97
N ASN A 367 26.32 -13.07 -5.98
CA ASN A 367 25.09 -13.69 -5.49
C ASN A 367 24.11 -12.64 -4.90
N GLN A 368 24.65 -11.55 -4.34
CA GLN A 368 23.84 -10.44 -3.84
C GLN A 368 23.16 -9.69 -4.98
N GLU A 369 23.90 -9.27 -6.02
CA GLU A 369 23.33 -8.63 -7.22
C GLU A 369 22.27 -9.52 -7.89
N LYS A 370 22.50 -10.83 -7.96
CA LYS A 370 21.52 -11.81 -8.45
C LYS A 370 20.24 -11.77 -7.60
N SER A 371 20.39 -11.86 -6.29
CA SER A 371 19.26 -11.91 -5.35
C SER A 371 18.42 -10.63 -5.42
N ASP A 372 19.08 -9.47 -5.43
CA ASP A 372 18.43 -8.17 -5.50
C ASP A 372 17.66 -8.00 -6.82
N PHE A 373 18.29 -8.35 -7.94
CA PHE A 373 17.66 -8.25 -9.25
C PHE A 373 16.47 -9.20 -9.40
N LEU A 374 16.60 -10.46 -8.97
CA LEU A 374 15.49 -11.43 -9.04
C LEU A 374 14.34 -11.07 -8.11
N ASN A 375 14.61 -10.59 -6.90
CA ASN A 375 13.55 -10.17 -5.98
C ASN A 375 12.77 -8.97 -6.51
N ALA A 376 13.45 -8.02 -7.18
CA ALA A 376 12.82 -6.85 -7.75
C ALA A 376 12.06 -7.12 -9.06
N ASN A 377 12.49 -8.10 -9.88
CA ASN A 377 12.00 -8.24 -11.26
C ASN A 377 11.37 -9.61 -11.58
N HIS A 378 11.46 -10.60 -10.69
CA HIS A 378 10.94 -11.96 -10.92
C HIS A 378 9.82 -12.33 -9.93
N LEU A 379 8.72 -12.89 -10.45
CA LEU A 379 7.53 -13.22 -9.65
C LEU A 379 7.85 -14.21 -8.52
N GLN A 380 8.74 -15.17 -8.76
CA GLN A 380 9.18 -16.13 -7.73
C GLN A 380 10.40 -15.65 -6.90
N GLY A 381 10.95 -14.47 -7.20
CA GLY A 381 12.09 -13.90 -6.47
C GLY A 381 13.39 -14.70 -6.62
N ASN A 382 14.27 -14.59 -5.63
CA ASN A 382 15.57 -15.27 -5.60
C ASN A 382 15.47 -16.81 -5.74
N ASP A 383 16.59 -17.46 -6.08
CA ASP A 383 16.75 -18.90 -6.13
C ASP A 383 18.04 -19.38 -5.46
N LYS A 384 18.21 -20.70 -5.40
CA LYS A 384 19.41 -21.38 -4.90
C LYS A 384 20.36 -21.81 -6.02
N SER A 385 20.38 -21.09 -7.15
CA SER A 385 21.31 -21.38 -8.25
C SER A 385 22.76 -21.24 -7.79
N SER A 386 23.60 -22.15 -8.25
CA SER A 386 25.06 -22.09 -8.09
C SER A 386 25.74 -21.48 -9.31
N ILE A 387 25.05 -21.42 -10.45
CA ILE A 387 25.58 -20.88 -11.71
C ILE A 387 24.63 -19.79 -12.19
N TYR A 388 25.15 -18.61 -12.49
CA TYR A 388 24.34 -17.47 -12.92
C TYR A 388 25.17 -16.48 -13.73
N PHE A 389 24.52 -15.84 -14.71
CA PHE A 389 25.13 -14.86 -15.57
C PHE A 389 24.23 -13.64 -15.75
N GLY A 390 24.83 -12.47 -15.89
CA GLY A 390 24.12 -11.21 -16.10
C GLY A 390 24.45 -10.55 -17.43
N LEU A 391 23.51 -9.76 -17.95
CA LEU A 391 23.74 -8.77 -19.00
C LEU A 391 23.73 -7.36 -18.38
N LYS A 392 24.79 -6.59 -18.62
CA LYS A 392 24.85 -5.16 -18.27
C LYS A 392 24.64 -4.27 -19.50
N HIS A 393 23.92 -3.17 -19.32
CA HIS A 393 23.77 -2.09 -20.30
C HIS A 393 23.90 -0.77 -19.55
N ASN A 394 24.80 0.11 -19.99
CA ASN A 394 25.12 1.38 -19.32
C ASN A 394 25.40 1.19 -17.82
N GLY A 395 26.27 0.22 -17.48
CA GLY A 395 26.66 -0.10 -16.10
C GLY A 395 25.63 -0.87 -15.26
N ASN A 396 24.37 -0.96 -15.71
CA ASN A 396 23.27 -1.55 -14.94
C ASN A 396 22.93 -2.96 -15.40
N ILE A 397 22.62 -3.87 -14.47
CA ILE A 397 22.13 -5.22 -14.79
C ILE A 397 20.73 -5.11 -15.41
N LYS A 398 20.52 -5.73 -16.57
CA LYS A 398 19.26 -5.71 -17.31
C LYS A 398 18.68 -7.09 -17.57
N ALA A 399 19.47 -8.16 -17.46
CA ALA A 399 18.96 -9.52 -17.50
C ALA A 399 19.84 -10.45 -16.70
N ILE A 400 19.25 -11.52 -16.16
CA ILE A 400 19.93 -12.61 -15.47
C ILE A 400 19.36 -13.93 -15.95
N ILE A 401 20.24 -14.93 -16.09
CA ILE A 401 19.89 -16.34 -16.22
C ILE A 401 20.54 -17.12 -15.09
N THR A 402 19.88 -18.14 -14.57
CA THR A 402 20.37 -18.97 -13.47
C THR A 402 20.17 -20.45 -13.74
N PHE A 403 21.14 -21.25 -13.31
CA PHE A 403 21.19 -22.70 -13.49
C PHE A 403 21.60 -23.42 -12.20
N GLY A 404 21.22 -24.68 -12.10
CA GLY A 404 21.64 -25.59 -11.03
C GLY A 404 21.54 -27.05 -11.45
N LYS A 405 21.88 -27.95 -10.52
CA LYS A 405 21.65 -29.40 -10.71
C LYS A 405 20.15 -29.69 -10.79
N LEU A 406 19.79 -30.82 -11.40
CA LEU A 406 18.39 -31.26 -11.37
C LEU A 406 17.95 -31.50 -9.91
N ARG A 407 16.75 -31.04 -9.58
CA ARG A 407 16.25 -31.13 -8.20
C ARG A 407 15.75 -32.54 -7.90
N ASN A 408 16.28 -33.18 -6.87
CA ASN A 408 15.80 -34.48 -6.37
C ASN A 408 14.29 -34.45 -6.05
N ALA A 409 13.80 -33.32 -5.55
CA ALA A 409 12.39 -33.10 -5.23
C ALA A 409 11.45 -33.17 -6.45
N LEU A 410 12.00 -33.14 -7.67
CA LEU A 410 11.26 -33.32 -8.93
C LEU A 410 11.43 -34.72 -9.53
N GLY A 411 11.91 -35.70 -8.73
CA GLY A 411 12.03 -37.10 -9.13
C GLY A 411 13.38 -37.49 -9.75
N ASN A 412 14.34 -36.56 -9.83
CA ASN A 412 15.67 -36.84 -10.36
C ASN A 412 16.55 -37.44 -9.26
N LYS A 413 16.58 -38.77 -9.13
CA LYS A 413 17.38 -39.46 -8.10
C LYS A 413 18.89 -39.46 -8.39
N THR A 414 19.24 -39.34 -9.67
CA THR A 414 20.61 -39.22 -10.18
C THR A 414 20.61 -38.09 -11.19
N SER A 415 21.49 -37.10 -11.03
CA SER A 415 21.79 -36.11 -12.08
C SER A 415 23.18 -36.41 -12.58
N HIS A 416 23.34 -36.59 -13.89
CA HIS A 416 24.67 -36.64 -14.47
C HIS A 416 25.33 -35.26 -14.34
N SER A 417 26.66 -35.21 -14.30
CA SER A 417 27.40 -33.97 -14.06
C SER A 417 27.21 -32.91 -15.14
N ASP A 418 26.73 -33.33 -16.31
CA ASP A 418 26.47 -32.59 -17.54
C ASP A 418 24.98 -32.27 -17.76
N GLU A 419 24.10 -32.58 -16.80
CA GLU A 419 22.68 -32.25 -16.83
C GLU A 419 22.34 -31.10 -15.90
N TYR A 420 21.65 -30.09 -16.43
CA TYR A 420 21.35 -28.88 -15.70
C TYR A 420 19.87 -28.51 -15.77
N GLU A 421 19.39 -27.85 -14.73
CA GLU A 421 18.09 -27.19 -14.72
C GLU A 421 18.30 -25.68 -14.87
N LEU A 422 17.61 -25.06 -15.81
CA LEU A 422 17.46 -23.60 -15.86
C LEU A 422 16.42 -23.21 -14.81
N TYR A 423 16.86 -22.58 -13.73
CA TYR A 423 15.98 -22.18 -12.64
C TYR A 423 15.20 -20.92 -12.98
N ARG A 424 15.86 -19.88 -13.51
CA ARG A 424 15.23 -18.60 -13.84
C ARG A 424 15.89 -17.93 -15.03
N TYR A 425 15.04 -17.27 -15.81
CA TYR A 425 15.46 -16.17 -16.67
C TYR A 425 14.60 -14.95 -16.33
N CYS A 426 15.24 -13.81 -16.15
CA CYS A 426 14.57 -12.55 -15.83
C CYS A 426 15.23 -11.43 -16.63
N SER A 427 14.42 -10.59 -17.27
CA SER A 427 14.94 -9.50 -18.11
C SER A 427 14.05 -8.27 -18.08
N ASN A 428 14.70 -7.12 -18.01
CA ASN A 428 14.11 -5.80 -18.19
C ASN A 428 14.28 -5.40 -19.67
N ASN A 429 13.52 -6.07 -20.52
CA ASN A 429 13.33 -5.74 -21.94
C ASN A 429 14.56 -5.94 -22.83
N VAL A 430 15.40 -6.94 -22.53
CA VAL A 430 16.58 -7.27 -23.33
C VAL A 430 16.22 -8.27 -24.43
N VAL A 431 15.97 -7.75 -25.63
CA VAL A 431 15.68 -8.55 -26.84
C VAL A 431 16.91 -9.39 -27.21
N GLY A 432 16.72 -10.71 -27.31
CA GLY A 432 17.79 -11.68 -27.55
C GLY A 432 18.67 -11.97 -26.32
N GLY A 433 18.31 -11.43 -25.15
CA GLY A 433 19.11 -11.58 -23.92
C GLY A 433 19.18 -13.04 -23.46
N PHE A 434 18.06 -13.77 -23.53
CA PHE A 434 17.99 -15.19 -23.20
C PHE A 434 19.00 -16.00 -24.01
N SER A 435 18.91 -15.92 -25.34
CA SER A 435 19.77 -16.69 -26.25
C SER A 435 21.25 -16.34 -26.08
N LYS A 436 21.58 -15.06 -25.83
CA LYS A 436 22.96 -14.63 -25.58
C LYS A 436 23.54 -15.26 -24.31
N LEU A 437 22.78 -15.24 -23.22
CA LEU A 437 23.20 -15.81 -21.94
C LEU A 437 23.22 -17.35 -21.97
N LEU A 438 22.25 -17.98 -22.63
CA LEU A 438 22.19 -19.42 -22.79
C LEU A 438 23.38 -19.95 -23.60
N LYS A 439 23.71 -19.32 -24.74
CA LYS A 439 24.90 -19.69 -25.54
C LYS A 439 26.19 -19.56 -24.74
N HIS A 440 26.30 -18.55 -23.89
CA HIS A 440 27.45 -18.38 -23.00
C HIS A 440 27.54 -19.51 -21.96
N PHE A 441 26.42 -19.90 -21.35
CA PHE A 441 26.38 -21.05 -20.44
C PHE A 441 26.80 -22.34 -21.15
N ILE A 442 26.21 -22.63 -22.31
CA ILE A 442 26.53 -23.84 -23.11
C ILE A 442 28.02 -23.90 -23.44
N LYS A 443 28.61 -22.78 -23.88
CA LYS A 443 30.04 -22.73 -24.21
C LYS A 443 30.95 -23.02 -23.01
N ASN A 444 30.58 -22.57 -21.82
CA ASN A 444 31.44 -22.67 -20.63
C ASN A 444 31.27 -23.98 -19.85
N TYR A 445 30.10 -24.61 -19.93
CA TYR A 445 29.78 -25.81 -19.14
C TYR A 445 29.58 -27.08 -19.98
N SER A 446 29.47 -26.95 -21.31
CA SER A 446 29.23 -28.06 -22.25
C SER A 446 28.18 -29.06 -21.76
N PRO A 447 26.95 -28.59 -21.40
CA PRO A 447 25.92 -29.47 -20.87
C PRO A 447 25.37 -30.38 -21.98
N ASN A 448 25.09 -31.64 -21.65
CA ASN A 448 24.42 -32.58 -22.57
C ASN A 448 22.91 -32.32 -22.63
N LYS A 449 22.35 -31.84 -21.51
CA LYS A 449 20.91 -31.61 -21.38
C LYS A 449 20.59 -30.46 -20.44
N ILE A 450 19.63 -29.63 -20.85
CA ILE A 450 19.08 -28.55 -20.02
C ILE A 450 17.57 -28.75 -19.89
N ILE A 451 17.05 -28.86 -18.67
CA ILE A 451 15.60 -28.91 -18.38
C ILE A 451 15.12 -27.56 -17.86
N THR A 452 13.90 -27.17 -18.22
CA THR A 452 13.23 -26.00 -17.63
C THR A 452 11.72 -26.21 -17.52
N TYR A 453 11.06 -25.35 -16.73
CA TYR A 453 9.63 -25.40 -16.48
C TYR A 453 9.00 -24.02 -16.71
N ALA A 454 7.81 -23.99 -17.30
CA ALA A 454 7.01 -22.78 -17.45
C ALA A 454 5.68 -22.93 -16.70
N ASN A 455 5.37 -21.97 -15.82
CA ASN A 455 4.15 -21.99 -15.03
C ASN A 455 2.92 -21.72 -15.90
N ARG A 456 1.92 -22.60 -15.82
CA ARG A 456 0.73 -22.55 -16.68
C ARG A 456 -0.27 -21.44 -16.32
N ASN A 457 -0.10 -20.80 -15.17
CA ASN A 457 -0.82 -19.58 -14.82
C ASN A 457 -0.46 -18.42 -15.76
N TRP A 458 0.69 -18.50 -16.45
CA TRP A 458 1.15 -17.48 -17.40
C TRP A 458 1.36 -18.02 -18.83
N SER A 459 1.69 -19.31 -18.96
CA SER A 459 1.87 -20.00 -20.25
C SER A 459 0.96 -21.24 -20.29
N PRO A 460 -0.33 -21.10 -20.62
CA PRO A 460 -1.32 -22.17 -20.43
C PRO A 460 -1.10 -23.41 -21.31
N SER A 461 -0.47 -23.24 -22.48
CA SER A 461 -0.03 -24.30 -23.40
C SER A 461 1.33 -23.97 -24.02
N ASP A 462 1.88 -24.92 -24.78
CA ASP A 462 3.16 -24.78 -25.51
C ASP A 462 3.16 -23.58 -26.47
N ASP A 463 2.06 -23.35 -27.19
CA ASP A 463 1.92 -22.23 -28.15
C ASP A 463 2.13 -20.85 -27.49
N TYR A 464 1.77 -20.74 -26.21
CA TYR A 464 1.92 -19.54 -25.38
C TYR A 464 3.23 -19.50 -24.58
N CYS A 465 4.12 -20.47 -24.78
CA CYS A 465 5.43 -20.50 -24.17
C CYS A 465 6.51 -20.04 -25.15
N PHE A 466 7.53 -19.34 -24.63
CA PHE A 466 8.63 -18.88 -25.49
C PHE A 466 9.74 -19.92 -25.65
N TYR A 467 9.81 -20.94 -24.78
CA TYR A 467 10.91 -21.92 -24.78
C TYR A 467 11.00 -22.68 -26.11
N SER A 468 9.86 -23.08 -26.68
CA SER A 468 9.79 -23.73 -28.01
C SER A 468 10.30 -22.84 -29.14
N LYS A 469 10.22 -21.52 -28.97
CA LYS A 469 10.71 -20.52 -29.94
C LYS A 469 12.22 -20.30 -29.86
N VAL A 470 12.87 -20.83 -28.82
CA VAL A 470 14.32 -20.65 -28.56
C VAL A 470 15.07 -21.99 -28.49
N GLY A 471 14.51 -23.03 -29.12
CA GLY A 471 15.18 -24.30 -29.37
C GLY A 471 14.93 -25.40 -28.32
N PHE A 472 14.15 -25.14 -27.27
CA PHE A 472 13.77 -26.20 -26.34
C PHE A 472 12.64 -27.04 -26.93
N ASN A 473 12.69 -28.35 -26.70
CA ASN A 473 11.65 -29.30 -27.03
C ASN A 473 10.64 -29.41 -25.89
N TYR A 474 9.35 -29.36 -26.21
CA TYR A 474 8.28 -29.62 -25.26
C TYR A 474 8.24 -31.11 -24.88
N VAL A 475 8.19 -31.40 -23.58
CA VAL A 475 8.20 -32.76 -23.04
C VAL A 475 6.84 -33.19 -22.52
N GLY A 476 6.10 -32.27 -21.90
CA GLY A 476 4.79 -32.57 -21.31
C GLY A 476 4.33 -31.58 -20.24
N ILE A 477 3.20 -31.90 -19.61
CA ILE A 477 2.58 -31.11 -18.54
C ILE A 477 2.72 -31.84 -17.20
N THR A 478 3.07 -31.10 -16.14
CA THR A 478 2.98 -31.62 -14.77
C THR A 478 1.54 -31.52 -14.24
N LYS A 479 1.17 -32.41 -13.32
CA LYS A 479 -0.11 -32.29 -12.59
C LYS A 479 -0.18 -30.94 -11.86
N PRO A 480 -1.41 -30.40 -11.64
CA PRO A 480 -1.63 -29.27 -10.73
C PRO A 480 -0.93 -29.48 -9.40
N ASN A 481 -0.26 -28.43 -8.95
CA ASN A 481 0.47 -28.38 -7.69
C ASN A 481 -0.33 -27.54 -6.68
N TYR A 482 0.10 -27.53 -5.42
CA TYR A 482 -0.54 -26.75 -4.38
C TYR A 482 0.46 -26.03 -3.48
N SER A 483 -0.02 -24.94 -2.89
CA SER A 483 0.60 -24.20 -1.81
C SER A 483 -0.35 -24.16 -0.61
N TYR A 484 0.20 -24.01 0.58
CA TYR A 484 -0.61 -23.81 1.79
C TYR A 484 -0.84 -22.32 2.05
N THR A 485 -1.94 -21.99 2.70
CA THR A 485 -2.21 -20.66 3.28
C THR A 485 -2.96 -20.82 4.59
N LYS A 486 -2.76 -19.92 5.55
CA LYS A 486 -3.42 -19.98 6.87
C LYS A 486 -4.41 -18.84 7.10
N LYS A 487 -4.01 -17.62 6.73
CA LYS A 487 -4.85 -16.41 6.88
C LYS A 487 -5.29 -15.84 5.53
N TYR A 488 -5.09 -16.59 4.44
CA TYR A 488 -5.43 -16.18 3.08
C TYR A 488 -4.76 -14.88 2.63
N ASP A 489 -3.59 -14.58 3.20
CA ASP A 489 -2.74 -13.41 2.92
C ASP A 489 -1.55 -13.76 2.01
N ILE A 490 -0.93 -14.91 2.24
CA ILE A 490 0.21 -15.40 1.46
C ILE A 490 0.09 -16.90 1.16
N ARG A 491 0.60 -17.33 0.00
CA ARG A 491 0.82 -18.74 -0.31
C ARG A 491 2.22 -19.16 0.08
N GLU A 492 2.29 -20.29 0.77
CA GLU A 492 3.52 -20.90 1.23
C GLU A 492 3.78 -22.21 0.49
N HIS A 493 5.02 -22.39 0.08
CA HIS A 493 5.41 -23.55 -0.71
C HIS A 493 5.28 -24.85 0.11
N ARG A 494 4.57 -25.85 -0.43
CA ARG A 494 4.32 -27.16 0.20
C ARG A 494 5.56 -27.87 0.76
N PHE A 495 6.74 -27.66 0.15
CA PHE A 495 8.00 -28.24 0.65
C PHE A 495 8.44 -27.74 2.03
N ASN A 496 7.89 -26.63 2.54
CA ASN A 496 8.12 -26.21 3.92
C ASN A 496 7.44 -27.14 4.94
N TYR A 497 6.55 -28.01 4.46
CA TYR A 497 5.60 -28.81 5.22
C TYR A 497 5.64 -30.28 4.84
N ARG A 498 6.73 -30.79 4.24
CA ARG A 498 6.81 -32.22 3.94
C ARG A 498 6.68 -33.05 5.23
N LYS A 499 6.10 -34.25 5.12
CA LYS A 499 5.87 -35.15 6.26
C LYS A 499 7.12 -35.38 7.10
N ASP A 500 8.28 -35.60 6.49
CA ASP A 500 9.57 -35.76 7.20
C ASP A 500 9.91 -34.56 8.10
N LEU A 501 9.69 -33.35 7.60
CA LEU A 501 9.93 -32.11 8.34
C LEU A 501 8.90 -31.87 9.43
N LEU A 502 7.64 -32.27 9.21
CA LEU A 502 6.59 -32.16 10.22
C LEU A 502 6.84 -33.15 11.36
N VAL A 503 7.16 -34.41 11.06
CA VAL A 503 7.50 -35.40 12.08
C VAL A 503 8.74 -34.98 12.87
N SER A 504 9.77 -34.44 12.21
CA SER A 504 10.95 -33.91 12.92
C SER A 504 10.66 -32.71 13.83
N ARG A 505 9.51 -32.04 13.63
CA ARG A 505 9.02 -30.94 14.49
C ARG A 505 8.11 -31.43 15.62
N GLY A 506 7.89 -32.74 15.75
CA GLY A 506 7.08 -33.35 16.81
C GLY A 506 5.61 -33.57 16.46
N TYR A 507 5.22 -33.51 15.19
CA TYR A 507 3.86 -33.86 14.76
C TYR A 507 3.70 -35.38 14.56
N ASP A 508 2.47 -35.87 14.71
CA ASP A 508 2.12 -37.30 14.64
C ASP A 508 2.52 -37.94 13.31
N GLU A 509 3.37 -38.98 13.38
CA GLU A 509 3.86 -39.72 12.23
C GLU A 509 2.81 -40.59 11.54
N ASN A 510 1.71 -40.92 12.23
CA ASN A 510 0.61 -41.69 11.66
C ASN A 510 -0.29 -40.83 10.76
N LYS A 511 -0.26 -39.50 10.95
CA LYS A 511 -1.02 -38.56 10.12
C LYS A 511 -0.31 -38.29 8.81
N THR A 512 -1.10 -38.02 7.78
CA THR A 512 -0.64 -37.47 6.51
C THR A 512 -0.22 -36.01 6.68
N GLU A 513 0.60 -35.51 5.75
CA GLU A 513 0.91 -34.08 5.66
C GLU A 513 -0.37 -33.23 5.72
N TYR A 514 -1.39 -33.64 4.96
CA TYR A 514 -2.62 -32.88 4.83
C TYR A 514 -3.41 -32.82 6.14
N GLU A 515 -3.53 -33.94 6.86
CA GLU A 515 -4.21 -33.99 8.15
C GLU A 515 -3.54 -33.06 9.17
N ILE A 516 -2.21 -33.15 9.29
CA ILE A 516 -1.42 -32.28 10.19
C ILE A 516 -1.65 -30.81 9.81
N MET A 517 -1.53 -30.46 8.53
CA MET A 517 -1.67 -29.09 8.08
C MET A 517 -3.09 -28.55 8.26
N ASN A 518 -4.11 -29.39 8.08
CA ASN A 518 -5.51 -29.01 8.33
C ASN A 518 -5.75 -28.74 9.83
N GLU A 519 -5.21 -29.58 10.73
CA GLU A 519 -5.27 -29.37 12.19
C GLU A 519 -4.55 -28.09 12.62
N LEU A 520 -3.46 -27.74 11.93
CA LEU A 520 -2.74 -26.47 12.12
C LEU A 520 -3.49 -25.25 11.54
N GLY A 521 -4.67 -25.45 10.95
CA GLY A 521 -5.53 -24.41 10.40
C GLY A 521 -5.10 -23.92 9.01
N PHE A 522 -4.26 -24.66 8.30
CA PHE A 522 -3.92 -24.34 6.91
C PHE A 522 -4.99 -24.85 5.94
N ASP A 523 -5.02 -24.23 4.77
CA ASP A 523 -5.82 -24.59 3.61
C ASP A 523 -4.91 -24.66 2.36
N LYS A 524 -5.39 -25.31 1.30
CA LYS A 524 -4.67 -25.47 0.04
C LYS A 524 -5.18 -24.52 -1.03
N ILE A 525 -4.23 -23.95 -1.78
CA ILE A 525 -4.47 -23.25 -3.03
C ILE A 525 -3.84 -24.06 -4.15
N TRP A 526 -4.63 -24.43 -5.16
CA TRP A 526 -4.16 -25.17 -6.31
C TRP A 526 -3.74 -24.23 -7.45
N ASP A 527 -2.71 -24.64 -8.20
CA ASP A 527 -2.29 -23.99 -9.44
C ASP A 527 -2.68 -24.80 -10.68
N THR A 528 -2.21 -24.40 -11.86
CA THR A 528 -2.51 -25.07 -13.14
C THR A 528 -1.40 -26.03 -13.61
N GLY A 529 -0.39 -26.27 -12.76
CA GLY A 529 0.80 -27.05 -13.09
C GLY A 529 1.84 -26.28 -13.91
N ASN A 530 2.77 -27.01 -14.51
CA ASN A 530 3.85 -26.45 -15.33
C ASN A 530 3.99 -27.22 -16.65
N LEU A 531 4.41 -26.51 -17.70
CA LEU A 531 4.95 -27.12 -18.92
C LEU A 531 6.41 -27.49 -18.67
N LYS A 532 6.83 -28.67 -19.09
CA LYS A 532 8.21 -29.15 -19.02
C LYS A 532 8.86 -29.08 -20.40
N TYR A 533 10.08 -28.59 -20.43
CA TYR A 533 10.89 -28.46 -21.63
C TYR A 533 12.29 -29.04 -21.42
N GLU A 534 12.90 -29.50 -22.50
CA GLU A 534 14.30 -29.90 -22.52
C GLU A 534 15.03 -29.42 -23.77
N LEU A 535 16.31 -29.09 -23.63
CA LEU A 535 17.23 -28.81 -24.72
C LEU A 535 18.33 -29.87 -24.67
N ILE A 536 18.43 -30.67 -25.72
CA ILE A 536 19.49 -31.67 -25.93
C ILE A 536 20.54 -31.03 -26.83
N LEU A 537 21.83 -31.15 -26.47
CA LEU A 537 22.93 -30.38 -27.07
C LEU A 537 23.99 -31.25 -27.75
#